data_AF-A0A7V5FM71-F1
#
_entry.id   AF-A0A7V5FM71-F1
#
_cell.length_a   1.000
_cell.length_b   1.000
_cell.length_c   1.000
_cell.angle_alpha   90.00
_cell.angle_beta   90.00
_cell.angle_gamma   90.00
#
_symmetry.space_group_name_H-M   'P 1'
#
loop_
_entity.id
_entity.type
_entity.pdbx_description
1 polymer ?
#
loop_
_entity_poly.entity_id
_entity_poly.type
_entity_poly.pdbx_seq_one_letter_code
_entity_poly.pdbx_strand_id
1 'polypeptide(L)' 'MSTLLLLCNQKTVSDTLTDVLRSVGHTVIVAEDVFSLRTKTAKEDPDAVIIDLPYVDALFEDIKRMSPRLPVLCWMQES' A
#
# COMPACT_ATOMS: atom_id res chain seq x y z
N MET A 1 11.54 -12.07 4.35
CA MET A 1 11.40 -11.29 3.10
C MET A 1 9.92 -11.20 2.83
N SER A 2 9.39 -9.99 2.70
CA SER A 2 7.94 -9.76 2.57
C SER A 2 7.65 -8.91 1.34
N THR A 3 6.49 -9.12 0.74
CA THR A 3 5.95 -8.36 -0.37
C THR A 3 5.00 -7.29 0.16
N LEU A 4 5.34 -6.02 -0.09
CA LEU A 4 4.60 -4.86 0.36
C LEU A 4 3.97 -4.15 -0.84
N LEU A 5 2.68 -3.85 -0.75
CA LEU A 5 1.98 -3.08 -1.76
C LEU A 5 1.83 -1.63 -1.28
N LEU A 6 2.32 -0.67 -2.05
CA LEU A 6 2.36 0.75 -1.69
C LEU A 6 1.48 1.57 -2.63
N LEU A 7 0.62 2.42 -2.07
CA LEU A 7 -0.09 3.48 -2.78
C LEU A 7 0.18 4.81 -2.07
N CYS A 8 0.77 5.76 -2.79
CA CYS A 8 1.13 7.07 -2.23
C CYS A 8 0.86 8.18 -3.24
N ASN A 9 0.25 9.28 -2.79
CA ASN A 9 -0.06 10.44 -3.63
C ASN A 9 1.18 11.28 -4.03
N GLN A 10 2.30 11.13 -3.33
CA GLN A 10 3.52 11.88 -3.56
C GLN A 10 4.61 11.00 -4.15
N LYS A 11 4.98 11.24 -5.41
CA LYS A 11 5.99 10.43 -6.11
C LYS A 11 7.33 10.35 -5.37
N THR A 12 7.84 11.48 -4.86
CA THR A 12 9.11 11.51 -4.13
C THR A 12 9.09 10.67 -2.86
N VAL A 13 7.98 10.68 -2.13
CA VAL A 13 7.77 9.86 -0.93
C VAL A 13 7.69 8.38 -1.32
N SER A 14 6.92 8.05 -2.36
CA SER A 14 6.80 6.71 -2.92
C SER A 14 8.16 6.12 -3.34
N ASP A 15 8.95 6.88 -4.08
CA ASP A 15 10.29 6.48 -4.53
C ASP A 15 11.23 6.26 -3.33
N THR A 16 11.24 7.18 -2.37
CA THR A 16 12.08 7.08 -1.15
C THR A 16 11.71 5.86 -0.30
N LEU A 17 10.42 5.64 -0.05
CA LEU A 17 9.93 4.47 0.70
C LEU A 17 10.27 3.16 -0.02
N THR A 18 10.09 3.14 -1.34
CA THR A 18 10.43 1.98 -2.17
C THR A 18 11.90 1.62 -2.03
N ASP A 19 12.80 2.60 -2.12
CA ASP A 19 14.23 2.38 -1.97
C ASP A 19 14.60 1.91 -0.57
N VAL A 20 14.06 2.55 0.48
CA VAL A 20 14.32 2.16 1.87
C VAL A 20 13.83 0.74 2.16
N LEU A 21 12.59 0.41 1.81
CA LEU A 21 12.01 -0.92 2.04
C LEU A 21 12.74 -2.02 1.25
N ARG A 22 13.16 -1.72 0.01
CA ARG A 22 13.99 -2.64 -0.78
C ARG A 22 15.38 -2.82 -0.17
N SER A 23 15.98 -1.76 0.38
CA SER A 23 17.31 -1.83 1.00
C SER A 23 17.36 -2.77 2.22
N VAL A 24 16.23 -2.94 2.93
CA VAL A 24 16.10 -3.90 4.04
C VAL A 24 15.60 -5.29 3.61
N GLY A 25 15.47 -5.53 2.30
CA GLY A 25 15.17 -6.84 1.73
C GLY A 25 13.68 -7.15 1.55
N HIS A 26 12.81 -6.14 1.45
CA HIS A 26 11.41 -6.35 1.05
C HIS A 26 11.22 -6.19 -0.47
N THR A 27 10.24 -6.91 -1.02
CA THR A 27 9.74 -6.66 -2.37
C THR A 27 8.67 -5.57 -2.27
N VAL A 28 8.83 -4.48 -3.02
CA VAL A 28 7.84 -3.40 -3.03
C VAL A 28 7.17 -3.32 -4.39
N ILE A 29 5.85 -3.48 -4.37
CA ILE A 29 4.95 -3.31 -5.51
C ILE A 29 4.28 -1.94 -5.35
N VAL A 30 4.42 -1.08 -6.34
CA VAL A 30 3.77 0.24 -6.34
C VAL A 30 2.45 0.14 -7.11
N ALA A 31 1.39 0.69 -6.52
CA ALA A 31 0.11 0.96 -7.16
C ALA A 31 0.03 2.45 -7.50
N GLU A 32 -0.45 2.75 -8.71
CA GLU A 32 -0.54 4.13 -9.21
C GLU A 32 -1.83 4.81 -8.78
N ASP A 33 -2.87 4.02 -8.50
CA ASP A 33 -4.19 4.48 -8.09
C ASP A 33 -4.91 3.37 -7.29
N VAL A 34 -6.12 3.69 -6.82
CA VAL A 34 -6.98 2.77 -6.05
C VAL A 34 -7.38 1.53 -6.86
N PHE A 35 -7.57 1.65 -8.17
CA PHE A 35 -7.97 0.52 -9.02
C PHE A 35 -6.80 -0.47 -9.21
N SER A 36 -5.61 0.05 -9.46
CA SER A 36 -4.34 -0.68 -9.53
C SER A 36 -4.05 -1.36 -8.19
N LEU A 37 -4.27 -0.66 -7.06
CA LEU A 37 -4.13 -1.25 -5.73
C LEU A 37 -5.03 -2.47 -5.56
N ARG A 38 -6.34 -2.35 -5.84
CA ARG A 38 -7.28 -3.47 -5.73
C ARG A 38 -6.88 -4.65 -6.60
N THR A 39 -6.48 -4.37 -7.83
CA THR A 39 -6.07 -5.40 -8.80
C THR A 39 -4.82 -6.12 -8.32
N LYS A 40 -3.83 -5.39 -7.79
CA LYS A 40 -2.58 -5.95 -7.28
C LYS A 40 -2.77 -6.68 -5.96
N THR A 41 -3.61 -6.19 -5.04
CA THR A 41 -3.97 -6.89 -3.80
C THR A 41 -4.53 -8.28 -4.09
N ALA A 42 -5.40 -8.40 -5.10
CA ALA A 42 -6.00 -9.68 -5.46
C ALA A 42 -5.04 -10.64 -6.22
N LYS A 43 -4.09 -10.11 -7.00
CA LYS A 43 -3.21 -10.91 -7.87
C LYS A 43 -1.89 -11.30 -7.22
N GLU A 44 -1.32 -10.39 -6.44
CA GLU A 44 0.06 -10.50 -5.93
C GLU A 44 0.11 -11.02 -4.49
N ASP A 45 -1.05 -11.13 -3.81
CA ASP A 45 -1.20 -11.59 -2.43
C ASP A 45 -0.14 -10.99 -1.48
N PRO A 46 -0.09 -9.64 -1.35
CA PRO A 46 0.95 -8.98 -0.56
C PRO A 46 0.83 -9.32 0.93
N ASP A 47 1.95 -9.29 1.65
CA ASP A 47 1.98 -9.49 3.11
C ASP A 47 1.42 -8.30 3.88
N ALA A 48 1.48 -7.10 3.31
CA ALA A 48 0.90 -5.88 3.86
C ALA A 48 0.66 -4.81 2.78
N VAL A 49 -0.25 -3.88 3.07
CA VAL A 49 -0.52 -2.71 2.24
C VAL A 49 -0.14 -1.43 3.01
N ILE A 50 0.55 -0.52 2.34
CA ILE A 50 0.90 0.81 2.84
C ILE A 50 0.16 1.85 2.01
N ILE A 51 -0.58 2.76 2.66
CA ILE A 51 -1.45 3.74 2.00
C ILE A 51 -1.17 5.14 2.53
N ASP A 52 -0.91 6.06 1.60
CA ASP A 52 -0.80 7.50 1.82
C ASP A 52 -1.78 8.25 0.92
N LEU A 53 -3.03 8.34 1.39
CA LEU A 53 -4.11 9.01 0.69
C LEU A 53 -5.05 9.71 1.68
N PRO A 54 -5.65 10.84 1.27
CA PRO A 54 -6.82 11.36 1.96
C PRO A 54 -8.00 10.37 1.84
N TYR A 55 -8.86 10.33 2.85
CA TYR A 55 -10.06 9.47 2.87
C TYR A 55 -9.78 7.96 2.82
N VAL A 56 -8.74 7.50 3.53
CA VAL A 56 -8.32 6.10 3.56
C VAL A 56 -9.38 5.14 4.12
N ASP A 57 -10.37 5.62 4.88
CA ASP A 57 -11.39 4.78 5.52
C ASP A 57 -12.19 3.93 4.53
N ALA A 58 -12.65 4.52 3.42
CA ALA A 58 -13.41 3.80 2.41
C ALA A 58 -12.56 2.72 1.72
N LEU A 59 -11.28 3.03 1.50
CA LEU A 59 -10.32 2.10 0.90
C LEU A 59 -9.94 0.98 1.86
N PHE A 60 -9.82 1.28 3.15
CA PHE A 60 -9.55 0.29 4.19
C PHE A 60 -10.67 -0.74 4.26
N GLU A 61 -11.94 -0.30 4.29
CA GLU A 61 -13.10 -1.19 4.27
C GLU A 61 -13.09 -2.12 3.05
N ASP A 62 -12.79 -1.58 1.87
CA ASP A 62 -12.70 -2.37 0.64
C ASP A 62 -11.59 -3.43 0.71
N ILE A 63 -10.41 -3.06 1.22
CA ILE A 63 -9.30 -4.01 1.41
C ILE A 63 -9.67 -5.08 2.43
N LYS A 64 -10.34 -4.72 3.53
CA LYS A 64 -10.75 -5.69 4.56
C LYS A 64 -11.85 -6.62 4.10
N ARG A 65 -12.73 -6.20 3.19
CA ARG A 65 -13.69 -7.10 2.54
C ARG A 65 -13.01 -8.13 1.65
N MET A 66 -11.95 -7.74 0.94
CA MET A 66 -11.19 -8.62 0.06
C MET A 66 -10.27 -9.57 0.84
N SER A 67 -9.52 -9.01 1.80
CA SER A 67 -8.53 -9.72 2.60
C SER A 67 -8.62 -9.27 4.06
N PRO A 68 -9.51 -9.86 4.87
CA PRO A 68 -9.79 -9.40 6.25
C PRO A 68 -8.55 -9.38 7.16
N ARG A 69 -7.61 -10.28 6.92
CA ARG A 69 -6.39 -10.45 7.71
C ARG A 69 -5.21 -9.65 7.19
N LEU A 70 -5.32 -9.01 6.02
CA LEU A 70 -4.22 -8.27 5.41
C LEU A 70 -3.88 -7.06 6.28
N PRO A 71 -2.66 -6.95 6.83
CA PRO A 71 -2.21 -5.77 7.54
C PRO A 71 -2.27 -4.53 6.62
N VAL A 72 -2.79 -3.43 7.15
CA VAL A 72 -2.85 -2.14 6.45
C VAL A 72 -2.19 -1.10 7.33
N LEU A 73 -1.15 -0.45 6.79
CA LEU A 73 -0.51 0.72 7.37
C LEU A 73 -0.99 1.95 6.60
N CYS A 74 -1.56 2.91 7.32
CA CYS A 74 -2.01 4.16 6.74
C CYS A 74 -1.54 5.32 7.60
N TRP A 75 -1.04 6.39 6.98
CA TRP A 75 -0.81 7.65 7.66
C TRP A 75 -1.78 8.70 7.12
N MET A 76 -2.43 9.39 8.05
CA MET A 76 -3.27 10.54 7.73
C MET A 76 -2.45 11.78 8.09
N GLN A 77 -2.25 12.69 7.13
CA GLN A 77 -1.80 14.03 7.50
C GLN A 77 -3.00 14.78 8.06
N GLU A 78 -2.92 15.18 9.34
CA GLU A 78 -3.84 16.17 9.89
C GLU A 78 -3.60 17.49 9.14
N SER A 79 -4.67 17.98 8.51
CA SER A 79 -4.73 19.27 7.81
C SER A 79 -4.75 20.45 8.78
#